data_AF-A0A1W6SKY7-F1
#
_entry.id   AF-A0A1W6SKY7-F1
#
_cell.length_a   1.000
_cell.length_b   1.000
_cell.length_c   1.000
_cell.angle_alpha   90.00
_cell.angle_beta   90.00
_cell.angle_gamma   90.00
#
_symmetry.space_group_name_H-M   'P 1'
#
loop_
_entity.id
_entity.type
_entity.pdbx_description
1 polymer ?
#
loop_
_entity_poly.entity_id
_entity_poly.type
_entity_poly.pdbx_seq_one_letter_code
_entity_poly.pdbx_strand_id
1 'polypeptide(L)'
;MRNSASTLIIPVENQVRELDAKILLACVAAERGFPVIMGSRAFVHFEVASIPRGVYLAKSMRSLSNSMFKILRQLGHEIVAWEEEALVHPPPDTYFTLRLSPTTISNVSHIFAWGQENVDLLRQYPELPGNMPIHITGNPRGDILRPEMRPYFDKEVERLRNLYGNFILINTNFTEVNPFIPSIGLFLPAKGPGEKARRGQSGIGMSSQFAEGLRDHKQAILEDFRQLIPALEQAFPDLTIVVRPHPSENFKIYNDIAAKCDRVKVSNEGNVIPWLLAAKAMVHNGCTTGLEAYVLGVPAISYLATLNEYYDFEFQGLPTKLSHQCFNFEELKRTLTRILAGELGVADSEECKTLIDYYLAAQNGRLACERIVDVLEESGYGEQPPPAKPIGTYVQGWIFTKLKASVTKLNMRRPGPNRLAYHDHRFPEISVGEIEQKIARLGRLLNRFDHIQVEQYSKHLFKINNKVKCPAVLDD
;
A
#
# COMPACT_ATOMS: atom_id res chain seq x y z
N MET A 1 -2.11 15.97 -37.20
CA MET A 1 -1.36 15.99 -35.92
C MET A 1 -0.97 14.56 -35.62
N ARG A 2 0.30 14.25 -35.31
CA ARG A 2 0.66 12.88 -34.93
C ARG A 2 -0.10 12.53 -33.64
N ASN A 3 -0.98 11.55 -33.71
CA ASN A 3 -1.63 10.95 -32.55
C ASN A 3 -0.53 10.51 -31.58
N SER A 4 -0.51 11.08 -30.38
CA SER A 4 0.44 10.77 -29.32
C SER A 4 -0.33 10.16 -28.17
N ALA A 5 0.16 9.03 -27.66
CA ALA A 5 -0.38 8.41 -26.46
C ALA A 5 -0.46 9.42 -25.31
N SER A 6 -1.47 9.24 -24.46
CA SER A 6 -1.63 9.98 -23.22
C SER A 6 -0.43 9.78 -22.30
N THR A 7 0.02 10.86 -21.64
CA THR A 7 0.97 10.69 -20.53
C THR A 7 0.29 9.98 -19.36
N LEU A 8 0.83 8.84 -18.93
CA LEU A 8 0.37 8.18 -17.72
C LEU A 8 1.10 8.75 -16.51
N ILE A 9 0.34 9.29 -15.56
CA ILE A 9 0.87 9.95 -14.35
C ILE A 9 0.64 9.02 -13.17
N ILE A 10 1.73 8.43 -12.65
CA ILE A 10 1.72 7.40 -11.61
C ILE A 10 2.29 7.99 -10.31
N PRO A 11 1.44 8.54 -9.43
CA PRO A 11 1.88 9.01 -8.12
C PRO A 11 2.20 7.83 -7.18
N VAL A 12 3.24 8.02 -6.38
CA VAL A 12 3.71 7.11 -5.33
C VAL A 12 3.65 7.86 -4.00
N GLU A 13 2.89 7.37 -3.01
CA GLU A 13 2.77 8.03 -1.71
C GLU A 13 3.79 7.53 -0.69
N ASN A 14 4.04 6.22 -0.67
CA ASN A 14 5.03 5.59 0.18
C ASN A 14 6.01 4.77 -0.66
N GLN A 15 7.28 5.15 -0.66
CA GLN A 15 8.29 4.51 -1.50
C GLN A 15 8.48 3.04 -1.14
N VAL A 16 8.60 2.74 0.15
CA VAL A 16 8.86 1.39 0.66
C VAL A 16 7.72 0.41 0.34
N ARG A 17 6.47 0.88 0.34
CA ARG A 17 5.29 0.05 0.14
C ARG A 17 4.81 -0.01 -1.31
N GLU A 18 5.01 1.04 -2.10
CA GLU A 18 4.35 1.18 -3.40
C GLU A 18 5.33 1.25 -4.58
N LEU A 19 6.58 1.67 -4.38
CA LEU A 19 7.46 2.04 -5.50
C LEU A 19 7.71 0.88 -6.47
N ASP A 20 8.04 -0.32 -5.97
CA ASP A 20 8.38 -1.45 -6.83
C ASP A 20 7.20 -1.88 -7.72
N ALA A 21 5.99 -1.90 -7.16
CA ALA A 21 4.75 -2.19 -7.89
C ALA A 21 4.44 -1.11 -8.95
N LYS A 22 4.70 0.16 -8.62
CA LYS A 22 4.45 1.29 -9.52
C LYS A 22 5.50 1.36 -10.64
N ILE A 23 6.74 0.94 -10.38
CA ILE A 23 7.78 0.76 -11.40
C ILE A 23 7.35 -0.34 -12.38
N LEU A 24 6.85 -1.48 -11.90
CA LEU A 24 6.35 -2.53 -12.78
C LEU A 24 5.24 -2.02 -13.71
N LEU A 25 4.24 -1.32 -13.16
CA LEU A 25 3.18 -0.70 -13.98
C LEU A 25 3.74 0.32 -14.98
N ALA A 26 4.69 1.15 -14.56
CA ALA A 26 5.34 2.12 -15.43
C ALA A 26 6.09 1.44 -16.59
N CYS A 27 6.78 0.33 -16.32
CA CYS A 27 7.49 -0.44 -17.35
C CYS A 27 6.53 -1.06 -18.36
N VAL A 28 5.44 -1.69 -17.88
CA VAL A 28 4.41 -2.28 -18.75
C VAL A 28 3.75 -1.21 -19.62
N ALA A 29 3.38 -0.06 -19.04
CA ALA A 29 2.78 1.05 -19.80
C ALA A 29 3.77 1.65 -20.81
N ALA A 30 5.03 1.87 -20.41
CA ALA A 30 6.04 2.41 -21.30
C ALA A 30 6.38 1.47 -22.45
N GLU A 31 6.48 0.16 -22.20
CA GLU A 31 6.68 -0.86 -23.23
C GLU A 31 5.57 -0.84 -24.28
N ARG A 32 4.32 -0.60 -23.83
CA ARG A 32 3.11 -0.39 -24.65
C ARG A 32 3.02 1.00 -25.30
N GLY A 33 4.05 1.84 -25.13
CA GLY A 33 4.18 3.12 -25.83
C GLY A 33 3.58 4.33 -25.12
N PHE A 34 3.11 4.19 -23.88
CA PHE A 34 2.71 5.34 -23.07
C PHE A 34 3.94 6.08 -22.55
N PRO A 35 4.05 7.42 -22.71
CA PRO A 35 4.99 8.19 -21.92
C PRO A 35 4.53 8.18 -20.46
N VAL A 36 5.41 7.81 -19.52
CA VAL A 36 5.06 7.73 -18.10
C VAL A 36 5.80 8.79 -17.29
N ILE A 37 5.09 9.47 -16.40
CA ILE A 37 5.70 10.28 -15.33
C ILE A 37 5.32 9.64 -13.99
N MET A 38 6.32 9.15 -13.28
CA MET A 38 6.17 8.46 -11.99
C MET A 38 7.00 9.16 -10.91
N GLY A 39 6.50 9.18 -9.68
CA GLY A 39 7.30 9.59 -8.54
C GLY A 39 6.45 10.05 -7.36
N SER A 40 7.04 10.85 -6.48
CA SER A 40 6.36 11.27 -5.26
C SER A 40 5.05 12.01 -5.56
N ARG A 41 3.94 11.57 -4.95
CA ARG A 41 2.60 12.16 -5.12
C ARG A 41 2.59 13.68 -4.90
N ALA A 42 3.26 14.16 -3.86
CA ALA A 42 3.32 15.59 -3.56
C ALA A 42 4.01 16.38 -4.68
N PHE A 43 5.11 15.84 -5.22
CA PHE A 43 5.86 16.47 -6.29
C PHE A 43 5.13 16.38 -7.63
N VAL A 44 4.41 15.28 -7.90
CA VAL A 44 3.48 15.20 -9.03
C VAL A 44 2.49 16.35 -8.95
N HIS A 45 1.89 16.61 -7.77
CA HIS A 45 0.93 17.70 -7.60
C HIS A 45 1.54 19.09 -7.77
N PHE A 46 2.84 19.27 -7.49
CA PHE A 46 3.53 20.54 -7.73
C PHE A 46 3.78 20.80 -9.21
N GLU A 47 4.05 19.74 -9.97
CA GLU A 47 4.42 19.82 -11.38
C GLU A 47 3.27 19.53 -12.34
N VAL A 48 2.10 19.13 -11.86
CA VAL A 48 1.01 18.62 -12.73
C VAL A 48 0.55 19.62 -13.80
N ALA A 49 0.65 20.93 -13.53
CA ALA A 49 0.35 21.96 -14.53
C ALA A 49 1.42 22.09 -15.64
N SER A 50 2.58 21.47 -15.47
CA SER A 50 3.68 21.38 -16.44
C SER A 50 3.72 20.02 -17.15
N ILE A 51 2.97 19.02 -16.66
CA ILE A 51 2.93 17.67 -17.24
C ILE A 51 2.01 17.67 -18.47
N PRO A 52 2.39 17.03 -19.59
CA PRO A 52 1.50 16.93 -20.75
C PRO A 52 0.17 16.26 -20.39
N ARG A 53 -0.91 16.70 -21.03
CA ARG A 53 -2.26 16.21 -20.78
C ARG A 53 -2.34 14.69 -20.92
N GLY A 54 -3.00 14.03 -19.97
CA GLY A 54 -2.95 12.57 -19.87
C GLY A 54 -3.80 12.03 -18.73
N VAL A 55 -3.49 10.81 -18.30
CA VAL A 55 -4.27 10.04 -17.33
C VAL A 55 -3.57 10.01 -15.98
N TYR A 56 -4.22 10.53 -14.93
CA TYR A 56 -3.74 10.48 -13.56
C TYR A 56 -4.30 9.27 -12.83
N LEU A 57 -3.41 8.43 -12.31
CA LEU A 57 -3.76 7.21 -11.57
C LEU A 57 -3.89 7.49 -10.08
N ALA A 58 -5.11 7.73 -9.62
CA ALA A 58 -5.39 8.01 -8.23
C ALA A 58 -5.35 6.73 -7.37
N LYS A 59 -4.54 6.76 -6.31
CA LYS A 59 -4.46 5.67 -5.31
C LYS A 59 -5.62 5.61 -4.30
N SER A 60 -6.51 6.61 -4.31
CA SER A 60 -7.64 6.67 -3.39
C SER A 60 -8.67 7.68 -3.85
N MET A 61 -9.94 7.45 -3.47
CA MET A 61 -11.07 8.32 -3.79
C MET A 61 -11.61 9.05 -2.56
N ARG A 62 -10.72 9.43 -1.62
CA ARG A 62 -11.08 10.13 -0.39
C ARG A 62 -11.37 11.61 -0.60
N SER A 63 -12.23 12.19 0.23
CA SER A 63 -12.56 13.63 0.24
C SER A 63 -11.34 14.57 0.34
N LEU A 64 -10.25 14.10 0.95
CA LEU A 64 -8.94 14.77 1.00
C LEU A 64 -8.39 15.13 -0.40
N SER A 65 -8.79 14.39 -1.43
CA SER A 65 -8.36 14.60 -2.81
C SER A 65 -9.25 15.57 -3.60
N ASN A 66 -10.40 16.03 -3.05
CA ASN A 66 -11.38 16.88 -3.75
C ASN A 66 -10.75 18.05 -4.51
N SER A 67 -9.95 18.85 -3.81
CA SER A 67 -9.28 20.02 -4.41
C SER A 67 -8.33 19.64 -5.54
N MET A 68 -7.60 18.52 -5.40
CA MET A 68 -6.66 18.08 -6.43
C MET A 68 -7.36 17.47 -7.63
N PHE A 69 -8.44 16.71 -7.43
CA PHE A 69 -9.22 16.14 -8.54
C PHE A 69 -9.84 17.26 -9.38
N LYS A 70 -10.37 18.30 -8.73
CA LYS A 70 -10.84 19.50 -9.43
C LYS A 70 -9.73 20.14 -10.27
N ILE A 71 -8.55 20.34 -9.70
CA ILE A 71 -7.39 20.91 -10.42
C ILE A 71 -7.00 20.03 -11.62
N LEU A 72 -6.89 18.72 -11.43
CA LEU A 72 -6.56 17.75 -12.48
C LEU A 72 -7.54 17.83 -13.66
N ARG A 73 -8.84 17.84 -13.39
CA ARG A 73 -9.88 17.96 -14.43
C ARG A 73 -9.85 19.33 -15.11
N GLN A 74 -9.56 20.42 -14.39
CA GLN A 74 -9.42 21.76 -14.96
C GLN A 74 -8.23 21.87 -15.91
N LEU A 75 -7.12 21.19 -15.60
CA LEU A 75 -5.94 21.07 -16.46
C LEU A 75 -6.17 20.15 -17.67
N GLY A 76 -7.30 19.45 -17.72
CA GLY A 76 -7.65 18.52 -18.80
C GLY A 76 -7.09 17.13 -18.64
N HIS A 77 -6.55 16.77 -17.47
CA HIS A 77 -6.23 15.38 -17.18
C HIS A 77 -7.49 14.56 -16.96
N GLU A 78 -7.41 13.29 -17.35
CA GLU A 78 -8.40 12.29 -16.96
C GLU A 78 -7.97 11.62 -15.66
N ILE A 79 -8.92 11.15 -14.87
CA ILE A 79 -8.64 10.48 -13.59
C ILE A 79 -9.17 9.07 -13.67
N VAL A 80 -8.29 8.10 -13.45
CA VAL A 80 -8.63 6.70 -13.18
C VAL A 80 -8.18 6.39 -11.75
N ALA A 81 -8.81 5.42 -11.09
CA ALA A 81 -8.54 5.20 -9.68
C ALA A 81 -8.58 3.74 -9.26
N TRP A 82 -7.90 3.44 -8.16
CA TRP A 82 -8.20 2.32 -7.27
C TRP A 82 -8.15 2.83 -5.82
N GLU A 83 -8.57 2.02 -4.85
CA GLU A 83 -8.29 2.28 -3.43
C GLU A 83 -7.18 1.34 -2.94
N GLU A 84 -6.04 1.93 -2.56
CA GLU A 84 -4.82 1.22 -2.16
C GLU A 84 -5.00 0.30 -0.94
N GLU A 85 -5.99 0.62 -0.10
CA GLU A 85 -6.31 -0.09 1.14
C GLU A 85 -7.69 -0.79 1.05
N ALA A 86 -8.16 -1.14 -0.15
CA ALA A 86 -9.43 -1.83 -0.34
C ALA A 86 -9.35 -3.33 -0.09
N LEU A 87 -8.16 -3.94 -0.09
CA LEU A 87 -8.02 -5.39 0.07
C LEU A 87 -8.33 -5.86 1.50
N VAL A 88 -7.99 -5.05 2.51
CA VAL A 88 -8.36 -5.29 3.91
C VAL A 88 -9.05 -4.03 4.41
N HIS A 89 -10.35 -4.11 4.60
CA HIS A 89 -11.19 -2.94 4.86
C HIS A 89 -12.20 -3.20 5.99
N PRO A 90 -12.66 -2.13 6.67
CA PRO A 90 -13.78 -2.20 7.61
C PRO A 90 -15.12 -2.49 6.92
N PRO A 91 -16.21 -2.77 7.66
CA PRO A 91 -17.52 -3.00 7.08
C PRO A 91 -18.00 -1.82 6.22
N PRO A 92 -18.92 -2.04 5.26
CA PRO A 92 -19.26 -1.09 4.20
C PRO A 92 -19.48 0.35 4.68
N ASP A 93 -20.34 0.58 5.67
CA ASP A 93 -20.66 1.93 6.17
C ASP A 93 -19.44 2.70 6.67
N THR A 94 -18.55 1.99 7.38
CA THR A 94 -17.30 2.56 7.88
C THR A 94 -16.31 2.77 6.73
N TYR A 95 -16.21 1.81 5.81
CA TYR A 95 -15.34 1.93 4.63
C TYR A 95 -15.74 3.13 3.77
N PHE A 96 -17.01 3.29 3.44
CA PHE A 96 -17.51 4.39 2.61
C PHE A 96 -17.19 5.75 3.22
N THR A 97 -17.41 5.91 4.53
CA THR A 97 -17.13 7.15 5.25
C THR A 97 -15.64 7.49 5.27
N LEU A 98 -14.76 6.48 5.41
CA LEU A 98 -13.32 6.70 5.54
C LEU A 98 -12.60 6.82 4.18
N ARG A 99 -13.07 6.09 3.16
CA ARG A 99 -12.33 5.82 1.92
C ARG A 99 -12.93 6.45 0.68
N LEU A 100 -14.23 6.70 0.64
CA LEU A 100 -14.92 7.23 -0.53
C LEU A 100 -15.43 8.66 -0.28
N SER A 101 -15.69 9.38 -1.37
CA SER A 101 -16.39 10.66 -1.33
C SER A 101 -17.19 10.83 -2.62
N PRO A 102 -18.45 11.30 -2.54
CA PRO A 102 -19.28 11.51 -3.73
C PRO A 102 -18.63 12.50 -4.71
N THR A 103 -17.92 13.49 -4.17
CA THR A 103 -17.23 14.52 -4.96
C THR A 103 -16.02 13.96 -5.71
N THR A 104 -15.18 13.14 -5.09
CA THR A 104 -14.02 12.57 -5.78
C THR A 104 -14.42 11.50 -6.76
N ILE A 105 -15.31 10.59 -6.39
CA ILE A 105 -15.68 9.44 -7.24
C ILE A 105 -16.35 9.89 -8.54
N SER A 106 -17.13 10.98 -8.51
CA SER A 106 -17.75 11.58 -9.71
C SER A 106 -16.74 12.21 -10.69
N ASN A 107 -15.48 12.40 -10.28
CA ASN A 107 -14.41 12.87 -11.16
C ASN A 107 -13.59 11.73 -11.79
N VAL A 108 -13.89 10.48 -11.44
CA VAL A 108 -13.18 9.28 -11.93
C VAL A 108 -13.90 8.73 -13.18
N SER A 109 -13.12 8.29 -14.16
CA SER A 109 -13.60 7.67 -15.40
C SER A 109 -13.63 6.15 -15.35
N HIS A 110 -12.67 5.54 -14.64
CA HIS A 110 -12.56 4.10 -14.46
C HIS A 110 -12.06 3.76 -13.05
N ILE A 111 -12.64 2.72 -12.45
CA ILE A 111 -12.17 2.15 -11.19
C ILE A 111 -11.54 0.78 -11.46
N PHE A 112 -10.34 0.56 -10.94
CA PHE A 112 -9.64 -0.72 -10.95
C PHE A 112 -9.82 -1.40 -9.60
N ALA A 113 -10.47 -2.56 -9.58
CA ALA A 113 -10.77 -3.33 -8.39
C ALA A 113 -9.71 -4.41 -8.14
N TRP A 114 -9.40 -4.65 -6.86
CA TRP A 114 -8.47 -5.71 -6.44
C TRP A 114 -8.98 -7.11 -6.78
N GLY A 115 -10.28 -7.34 -6.70
CA GLY A 115 -10.96 -8.61 -6.94
C GLY A 115 -12.47 -8.41 -7.02
N GLN A 116 -13.23 -9.49 -7.10
CA GLN A 116 -14.70 -9.45 -7.16
C GLN A 116 -15.28 -8.82 -5.89
N GLU A 117 -14.71 -9.12 -4.73
CA GLU A 117 -15.16 -8.53 -3.46
C GLU A 117 -15.19 -7.01 -3.49
N ASN A 118 -14.12 -6.40 -4.01
CA ASN A 118 -14.03 -4.95 -4.05
C ASN A 118 -15.06 -4.34 -5.02
N VAL A 119 -15.44 -5.05 -6.08
CA VAL A 119 -16.56 -4.65 -6.95
C VAL A 119 -17.88 -4.68 -6.17
N ASP A 120 -18.15 -5.77 -5.46
CA ASP A 120 -19.39 -5.96 -4.71
C ASP A 120 -19.53 -4.92 -3.58
N LEU A 121 -18.42 -4.60 -2.91
CA LEU A 121 -18.34 -3.50 -1.94
C LEU A 121 -18.63 -2.14 -2.58
N LEU A 122 -18.01 -1.83 -3.72
CA LEU A 122 -18.23 -0.56 -4.42
C LEU A 122 -19.68 -0.42 -4.91
N ARG A 123 -20.31 -1.51 -5.36
CA ARG A 123 -21.70 -1.51 -5.82
C ARG A 123 -22.72 -1.26 -4.70
N GLN A 124 -22.34 -1.48 -3.45
CA GLN A 124 -23.14 -1.11 -2.28
C GLN A 124 -23.05 0.38 -1.94
N TYR A 125 -22.10 1.13 -2.52
CA TYR A 125 -21.94 2.54 -2.22
C TYR A 125 -23.08 3.38 -2.84
N PRO A 126 -23.94 4.05 -2.04
CA PRO A 126 -25.14 4.72 -2.57
C PRO A 126 -24.84 5.87 -3.55
N GLU A 127 -23.65 6.47 -3.43
CA GLU A 127 -23.21 7.62 -4.21
C GLU A 127 -22.29 7.21 -5.37
N LEU A 128 -22.23 5.92 -5.70
CA LEU A 128 -21.54 5.43 -6.89
C LEU A 128 -22.29 5.90 -8.15
N PRO A 129 -21.61 6.56 -9.11
CA PRO A 129 -22.26 6.93 -10.37
C PRO A 129 -22.78 5.69 -11.10
N GLY A 130 -24.05 5.71 -11.54
CA GLY A 130 -24.75 4.51 -12.03
C GLY A 130 -24.04 3.75 -13.17
N ASN A 131 -23.38 4.47 -14.08
CA ASN A 131 -22.63 3.89 -15.20
C ASN A 131 -21.11 3.83 -14.96
N MET A 132 -20.65 3.90 -13.71
CA MET A 132 -19.21 3.85 -13.40
C MET A 132 -18.61 2.51 -13.88
N PRO A 133 -17.63 2.53 -14.80
CA PRO A 133 -16.87 1.34 -15.19
C PRO A 133 -15.99 0.89 -14.01
N ILE A 134 -16.21 -0.33 -13.54
CA ILE A 134 -15.40 -0.98 -12.52
C ILE A 134 -14.81 -2.24 -13.15
N HIS A 135 -13.48 -2.32 -13.18
CA HIS A 135 -12.72 -3.37 -13.86
C HIS A 135 -12.01 -4.25 -12.85
N ILE A 136 -12.22 -5.57 -12.92
CA ILE A 136 -11.50 -6.54 -12.08
C ILE A 136 -10.12 -6.78 -12.70
N THR A 137 -9.18 -5.90 -12.40
CA THR A 137 -7.81 -6.00 -12.92
C THR A 137 -6.86 -6.65 -11.94
N GLY A 138 -7.17 -6.68 -10.66
CA GLY A 138 -6.13 -6.82 -9.64
C GLY A 138 -5.43 -5.49 -9.39
N ASN A 139 -4.34 -5.54 -8.62
CA ASN A 139 -3.52 -4.37 -8.29
C ASN A 139 -2.04 -4.68 -8.53
N PRO A 140 -1.21 -3.72 -8.99
CA PRO A 140 0.23 -3.93 -9.14
C PRO A 140 0.93 -4.42 -7.87
N ARG A 141 0.43 -4.11 -6.67
CA ARG A 141 0.95 -4.69 -5.41
C ARG A 141 0.71 -6.19 -5.33
N GLY A 142 -0.41 -6.68 -5.85
CA GLY A 142 -0.70 -8.11 -5.99
C GLY A 142 0.29 -8.79 -6.94
N ASP A 143 0.65 -8.13 -8.05
CA ASP A 143 1.65 -8.67 -8.99
C ASP A 143 3.00 -8.94 -8.29
N ILE A 144 3.48 -7.99 -7.47
CA ILE A 144 4.77 -8.12 -6.75
C ILE A 144 4.77 -9.27 -5.72
N LEU A 145 3.59 -9.75 -5.27
CA LEU A 145 3.48 -10.87 -4.33
C LEU A 145 3.50 -12.25 -5.01
N ARG A 146 3.42 -12.30 -6.35
CA ARG A 146 3.33 -13.56 -7.09
C ARG A 146 4.60 -14.42 -6.92
N PRO A 147 4.49 -15.76 -6.98
CA PRO A 147 5.64 -16.66 -6.79
C PRO A 147 6.85 -16.34 -7.67
N GLU A 148 6.63 -16.04 -8.95
CA GLU A 148 7.66 -15.65 -9.91
C GLU A 148 8.30 -14.30 -9.60
N MET A 149 7.69 -13.46 -8.76
CA MET A 149 8.23 -12.16 -8.34
C MET A 149 9.13 -12.24 -7.11
N ARG A 150 9.10 -13.36 -6.37
CA ARG A 150 9.91 -13.55 -5.15
C ARG A 150 11.43 -13.32 -5.38
N PRO A 151 12.05 -13.81 -6.48
CA PRO A 151 13.48 -13.61 -6.71
C PRO A 151 13.92 -12.14 -6.83
N TYR A 152 12.99 -11.22 -7.12
CA TYR A 152 13.27 -9.77 -7.10
C TYR A 152 13.86 -9.31 -5.75
N PHE A 153 13.50 -10.01 -4.66
CA PHE A 153 13.88 -9.69 -3.29
C PHE A 153 15.05 -10.52 -2.74
N ASP A 154 15.62 -11.47 -3.50
CA ASP A 154 16.60 -12.44 -2.99
C ASP A 154 17.77 -11.80 -2.26
N LYS A 155 18.37 -10.75 -2.83
CA LYS A 155 19.49 -10.04 -2.19
C LYS A 155 19.14 -9.53 -0.79
N GLU A 156 17.92 -9.01 -0.61
CA GLU A 156 17.48 -8.48 0.67
C GLU A 156 17.07 -9.62 1.63
N VAL A 157 16.46 -10.68 1.11
CA VAL A 157 16.14 -11.89 1.86
C VAL A 157 17.42 -12.54 2.42
N GLU A 158 18.46 -12.68 1.61
CA GLU A 158 19.77 -13.18 2.01
C GLU A 158 20.43 -12.28 3.05
N ARG A 159 20.38 -10.95 2.87
CA ARG A 159 20.87 -9.99 3.85
C ARG A 159 20.20 -10.18 5.21
N LEU A 160 18.87 -10.31 5.23
CA LEU A 160 18.10 -10.50 6.46
C LEU A 160 18.41 -11.85 7.13
N ARG A 161 18.51 -12.93 6.35
CA ARG A 161 18.91 -14.26 6.87
C ARG A 161 20.33 -14.25 7.45
N ASN A 162 21.26 -13.55 6.81
CA ASN A 162 22.63 -13.40 7.34
C ASN A 162 22.66 -12.58 8.64
N LEU A 163 21.79 -11.58 8.77
CA LEU A 163 21.75 -10.69 9.93
C LEU A 163 21.04 -11.33 11.14
N TYR A 164 19.96 -12.08 10.92
CA TYR A 164 19.09 -12.57 11.99
C TYR A 164 19.07 -14.10 12.15
N GLY A 165 19.72 -14.85 11.25
CA GLY A 165 19.68 -16.30 11.23
C GLY A 165 18.28 -16.84 10.95
N ASN A 166 17.90 -17.92 11.64
CA ASN A 166 16.52 -18.38 11.65
C ASN A 166 15.71 -17.53 12.63
N PHE A 167 14.60 -16.95 12.17
CA PHE A 167 13.79 -16.09 13.00
C PHE A 167 12.28 -16.25 12.79
N ILE A 168 11.53 -15.96 13.85
CA ILE A 168 10.08 -15.74 13.83
C ILE A 168 9.86 -14.24 13.73
N LEU A 169 8.98 -13.82 12.83
CA LEU A 169 8.61 -12.42 12.63
C LEU A 169 7.32 -12.11 13.40
N ILE A 170 7.31 -11.06 14.20
CA ILE A 170 6.12 -10.53 14.88
C ILE A 170 5.78 -9.19 14.25
N ASN A 171 4.69 -9.14 13.47
CA ASN A 171 4.21 -7.89 12.90
C ASN A 171 3.09 -7.31 13.77
N THR A 172 3.22 -6.04 14.15
CA THR A 172 2.22 -5.35 14.97
C THR A 172 1.44 -4.31 14.19
N ASN A 173 0.25 -3.96 14.68
CA ASN A 173 -0.64 -2.97 14.09
C ASN A 173 -1.40 -2.18 15.18
N PHE A 174 -0.73 -1.77 16.27
CA PHE A 174 -1.36 -1.10 17.42
C PHE A 174 -1.24 0.42 17.36
N THR A 175 -1.24 1.03 16.16
CA THR A 175 -1.13 2.50 16.02
C THR A 175 -2.27 3.23 16.74
N GLU A 176 -3.45 2.60 16.84
CA GLU A 176 -4.63 3.13 17.51
C GLU A 176 -4.41 3.42 19.01
N VAL A 177 -3.61 2.58 19.69
CA VAL A 177 -3.41 2.62 21.15
C VAL A 177 -1.96 2.87 21.57
N ASN A 178 -1.01 2.65 20.66
CA ASN A 178 0.42 2.89 20.86
C ASN A 178 1.02 3.79 19.77
N PRO A 179 0.46 4.99 19.47
CA PRO A 179 0.99 5.84 18.42
C PRO A 179 2.32 6.52 18.81
N PHE A 180 3.26 6.64 17.87
CA PHE A 180 4.47 7.47 18.05
C PHE A 180 4.14 8.96 18.16
N ILE A 181 3.19 9.43 17.33
CA ILE A 181 2.64 10.79 17.41
C ILE A 181 1.22 10.68 17.98
N PRO A 182 0.94 11.19 19.19
CA PRO A 182 -0.35 10.97 19.87
C PRO A 182 -1.59 11.32 19.04
N SER A 183 -1.51 12.34 18.17
CA SER A 183 -2.62 12.74 17.31
C SER A 183 -2.99 11.74 16.22
N ILE A 184 -2.12 10.76 15.92
CA ILE A 184 -2.39 9.72 14.91
C ILE A 184 -3.25 8.59 15.49
N GLY A 185 -3.13 8.33 16.79
CA GLY A 185 -3.89 7.29 17.49
C GLY A 185 -5.39 7.54 17.51
N LEU A 186 -6.13 6.61 18.11
CA LEU A 186 -7.59 6.61 18.09
C LEU A 186 -8.15 7.70 19.01
N PHE A 187 -7.47 7.92 20.12
CA PHE A 187 -7.73 8.97 21.08
C PHE A 187 -6.45 9.74 21.41
N LEU A 188 -6.60 11.03 21.66
CA LEU A 188 -5.57 11.84 22.29
C LEU A 188 -5.47 11.48 23.78
N PRO A 189 -4.26 11.48 24.36
CA PRO A 189 -4.09 11.34 25.81
C PRO A 189 -4.94 12.39 26.54
N ALA A 190 -5.67 11.95 27.57
CA ALA A 190 -6.39 12.87 28.46
C ALA A 190 -5.39 13.79 29.16
N LYS A 191 -5.73 15.08 29.31
CA LYS A 191 -4.82 16.05 29.96
C LYS A 191 -4.92 16.03 31.49
N GLY A 192 -5.95 15.38 32.03
CA GLY A 192 -6.15 15.20 33.47
C GLY A 192 -7.21 14.16 33.79
N PRO A 193 -7.33 13.77 35.07
CA PRO A 193 -8.35 12.82 35.53
C PRO A 193 -9.76 13.34 35.25
N GLY A 194 -10.61 12.51 34.63
CA GLY A 194 -12.02 12.84 34.36
C GLY A 194 -12.29 13.62 33.06
N GLU A 195 -11.27 14.03 32.30
CA GLU A 195 -11.49 14.60 30.97
C GLU A 195 -11.87 13.54 29.94
N LYS A 196 -12.88 13.81 29.12
CA LYS A 196 -13.22 12.95 27.98
C LYS A 196 -12.08 12.97 26.96
N ALA A 197 -11.57 11.79 26.64
CA ALA A 197 -10.54 11.62 25.62
C ALA A 197 -11.05 12.15 24.27
N ARG A 198 -10.29 13.07 23.66
CA ARG A 198 -10.63 13.63 22.35
C ARG A 198 -10.24 12.64 21.25
N ARG A 199 -10.95 12.65 20.13
CA ARG A 199 -10.62 11.83 18.95
C ARG A 199 -9.26 12.23 18.38
N GLY A 200 -8.40 11.24 18.15
CA GLY A 200 -7.24 11.38 17.27
C GLY A 200 -7.62 11.08 15.82
N GLN A 201 -6.64 11.14 14.91
CA GLN A 201 -6.86 11.09 13.46
C GLN A 201 -7.50 9.78 13.01
N SER A 202 -7.12 8.64 13.58
CA SER A 202 -7.72 7.33 13.24
C SER A 202 -9.16 7.19 13.75
N GLY A 203 -9.56 7.98 14.76
CA GLY A 203 -10.92 7.98 15.30
C GLY A 203 -11.90 8.94 14.61
N ILE A 204 -11.46 9.72 13.63
CA ILE A 204 -12.32 10.67 12.91
C ILE A 204 -13.32 9.89 12.05
N GLY A 205 -14.61 10.20 12.19
CA GLY A 205 -15.70 9.58 11.44
C GLY A 205 -16.24 8.29 12.06
N MET A 206 -15.65 7.82 13.17
CA MET A 206 -16.14 6.66 13.92
C MET A 206 -17.16 7.06 14.99
N SER A 207 -18.15 6.20 15.25
CA SER A 207 -19.08 6.39 16.37
C SER A 207 -18.33 6.28 17.72
N SER A 208 -18.87 6.92 18.77
CA SER A 208 -18.34 6.84 20.14
C SER A 208 -18.08 5.39 20.58
N GLN A 209 -19.14 4.59 20.54
CA GLN A 209 -19.14 3.18 20.95
C GLN A 209 -18.14 2.34 20.16
N PHE A 210 -18.12 2.46 18.83
CA PHE A 210 -17.22 1.67 17.98
C PHE A 210 -15.77 1.93 18.36
N ALA A 211 -15.36 3.19 18.43
CA ALA A 211 -13.95 3.47 18.66
C ALA A 211 -13.53 3.36 20.14
N GLU A 212 -14.45 3.43 21.11
CA GLU A 212 -14.14 2.99 22.48
C GLU A 212 -13.90 1.48 22.54
N GLY A 213 -14.77 0.67 21.94
CA GLY A 213 -14.58 -0.79 21.89
C GLY A 213 -13.31 -1.20 21.11
N LEU A 214 -13.01 -0.53 19.99
CA LEU A 214 -11.78 -0.78 19.24
C LEU A 214 -10.53 -0.43 20.05
N ARG A 215 -10.56 0.66 20.83
CA ARG A 215 -9.45 1.02 21.76
C ARG A 215 -9.25 -0.10 22.77
N ASP A 216 -10.31 -0.53 23.43
CA ASP A 216 -10.22 -1.50 24.53
C ASP A 216 -9.73 -2.85 24.01
N HIS A 217 -10.22 -3.29 22.85
CA HIS A 217 -9.76 -4.50 22.18
C HIS A 217 -8.28 -4.42 21.77
N LYS A 218 -7.88 -3.35 21.06
CA LYS A 218 -6.48 -3.18 20.63
C LYS A 218 -5.51 -3.03 21.82
N GLN A 219 -5.95 -2.41 22.92
CA GLN A 219 -5.14 -2.30 24.14
C GLN A 219 -4.95 -3.66 24.81
N ALA A 220 -5.98 -4.50 24.87
CA ALA A 220 -5.87 -5.85 25.43
C ALA A 220 -4.91 -6.72 24.59
N ILE A 221 -5.04 -6.69 23.26
CA ILE A 221 -4.12 -7.43 22.37
C ILE A 221 -2.68 -6.90 22.49
N LEU A 222 -2.49 -5.59 22.65
CA LEU A 222 -1.15 -5.05 22.89
C LEU A 222 -0.53 -5.65 24.16
N GLU A 223 -1.30 -5.78 25.24
CA GLU A 223 -0.83 -6.42 26.47
C GLU A 223 -0.55 -7.91 26.27
N ASP A 224 -1.35 -8.63 25.48
CA ASP A 224 -1.06 -10.01 25.08
C ASP A 224 0.29 -10.10 24.36
N PHE A 225 0.56 -9.18 23.42
CA PHE A 225 1.81 -9.17 22.65
C PHE A 225 3.03 -8.83 23.53
N ARG A 226 2.86 -7.98 24.55
CA ARG A 226 3.94 -7.68 25.52
C ARG A 226 4.37 -8.91 26.30
N GLN A 227 3.43 -9.81 26.60
CA GLN A 227 3.71 -11.08 27.28
C GLN A 227 4.20 -12.14 26.30
N LEU A 228 3.67 -12.14 25.07
CA LEU A 228 3.98 -13.10 24.04
C LEU A 228 5.45 -13.04 23.59
N ILE A 229 6.00 -11.84 23.36
CA ILE A 229 7.36 -11.65 22.84
C ILE A 229 8.42 -12.38 23.70
N PRO A 230 8.52 -12.15 25.03
CA PRO A 230 9.47 -12.88 25.87
C PRO A 230 9.12 -14.37 26.00
N ALA A 231 7.83 -14.74 25.99
CA ALA A 231 7.44 -16.15 26.06
C ALA A 231 7.91 -16.95 24.84
N LEU A 232 7.84 -16.36 23.63
CA LEU A 232 8.36 -16.97 22.41
C LEU A 232 9.89 -17.15 22.46
N GLU A 233 10.62 -16.15 22.96
CA GLU A 233 12.07 -16.22 23.10
C GLU A 233 12.52 -17.36 24.04
N GLN A 234 11.76 -17.58 25.12
CA GLN A 234 11.99 -18.67 26.07
C GLN A 234 11.64 -20.05 25.48
N ALA A 235 10.52 -20.14 24.74
CA ALA A 235 10.05 -21.40 24.18
C ALA A 235 10.89 -21.89 22.97
N PHE A 236 11.54 -20.96 22.25
CA PHE A 236 12.34 -21.26 21.06
C PHE A 236 13.77 -20.69 21.21
N PRO A 237 14.63 -21.32 22.04
CA PRO A 237 15.95 -20.78 22.37
C PRO A 237 16.92 -20.69 21.18
N ASP A 238 16.67 -21.44 20.11
CA ASP A 238 17.50 -21.46 18.90
C ASP A 238 17.07 -20.45 17.83
N LEU A 239 16.02 -19.66 18.09
CA LEU A 239 15.46 -18.71 17.13
C LEU A 239 15.60 -17.27 17.62
N THR A 240 15.87 -16.37 16.67
CA THR A 240 15.72 -14.93 16.88
C THR A 240 14.23 -14.58 16.81
N ILE A 241 13.77 -13.67 17.68
CA ILE A 241 12.44 -13.09 17.60
C ILE A 241 12.56 -11.68 17.05
N VAL A 242 12.11 -11.46 15.82
CA VAL A 242 12.12 -10.12 15.22
C VAL A 242 10.74 -9.50 15.40
N VAL A 243 10.66 -8.45 16.20
CA VAL A 243 9.48 -7.59 16.29
C VAL A 243 9.59 -6.49 15.25
N ARG A 244 8.58 -6.40 14.38
CA ARG A 244 8.48 -5.39 13.34
C ARG A 244 7.25 -4.50 13.59
N PRO A 245 7.45 -3.37 14.29
CA PRO A 245 6.36 -2.45 14.55
C PRO A 245 5.88 -1.73 13.30
N HIS A 246 4.59 -1.40 13.25
CA HIS A 246 4.09 -0.49 12.23
C HIS A 246 4.80 0.88 12.37
N PRO A 247 5.16 1.57 11.28
CA PRO A 247 5.95 2.81 11.35
C PRO A 247 5.34 3.94 12.19
N SER A 248 4.01 3.92 12.37
CA SER A 248 3.30 4.91 13.20
C SER A 248 3.21 4.53 14.68
N GLU A 249 3.72 3.37 15.09
CA GLU A 249 3.72 2.91 16.48
C GLU A 249 4.91 3.47 17.27
N ASN A 250 4.75 3.61 18.58
CA ASN A 250 5.84 3.96 19.46
C ASN A 250 6.72 2.73 19.72
N PHE A 251 7.96 2.79 19.22
CA PHE A 251 8.95 1.72 19.31
C PHE A 251 9.43 1.45 20.75
N LYS A 252 9.25 2.40 21.67
CA LYS A 252 9.76 2.31 23.04
C LYS A 252 9.29 1.03 23.74
N ILE A 253 8.01 0.67 23.60
CA ILE A 253 7.45 -0.50 24.28
C ILE A 253 8.16 -1.81 23.88
N TYR A 254 8.50 -1.94 22.59
CA TYR A 254 9.20 -3.12 22.07
C TYR A 254 10.68 -3.10 22.42
N ASN A 255 11.31 -1.91 22.38
CA ASN A 255 12.70 -1.76 22.78
C ASN A 255 12.90 -2.06 24.29
N ASP A 256 11.96 -1.66 25.13
CA ASP A 256 12.00 -1.97 26.57
C ASP A 256 11.87 -3.48 26.84
N ILE A 257 11.11 -4.21 26.01
CA ILE A 257 11.02 -5.68 26.06
C ILE A 257 12.34 -6.27 25.56
N ALA A 258 12.82 -5.83 24.40
CA ALA A 258 14.05 -6.33 23.79
C ALA A 258 15.28 -6.10 24.68
N ALA A 259 15.32 -5.03 25.48
CA ALA A 259 16.41 -4.78 26.44
C ALA A 259 16.50 -5.83 27.57
N LYS A 260 15.47 -6.67 27.75
CA LYS A 260 15.40 -7.73 28.76
C LYS A 260 15.53 -9.13 28.17
N CYS A 261 15.74 -9.22 26.86
CA CYS A 261 15.79 -10.46 26.09
C CYS A 261 17.07 -10.48 25.24
N ASP A 262 17.72 -11.63 25.15
CA ASP A 262 18.98 -11.78 24.40
C ASP A 262 18.73 -11.84 22.88
N ARG A 263 17.63 -12.49 22.48
CA ARG A 263 17.32 -12.86 21.08
C ARG A 263 16.14 -12.09 20.48
N VAL A 264 15.57 -11.13 21.20
CA VAL A 264 14.54 -10.23 20.65
C VAL A 264 15.22 -9.05 19.95
N LYS A 265 14.83 -8.79 18.70
CA LYS A 265 15.30 -7.65 17.89
C LYS A 265 14.12 -6.84 17.40
N VAL A 266 14.23 -5.51 17.41
CA VAL A 266 13.18 -4.59 16.93
C VAL A 266 13.65 -3.92 15.65
N SER A 267 12.92 -4.09 14.55
CA SER A 267 13.25 -3.42 13.27
C SER A 267 12.03 -3.23 12.38
N ASN A 268 11.87 -2.04 11.82
CA ASN A 268 10.88 -1.72 10.79
C ASN A 268 11.52 -1.34 9.43
N GLU A 269 12.78 -1.72 9.21
CA GLU A 269 13.53 -1.34 8.01
C GLU A 269 12.91 -1.92 6.73
N GLY A 270 12.91 -1.14 5.65
CA GLY A 270 12.67 -1.63 4.28
C GLY A 270 11.25 -2.15 4.02
N ASN A 271 11.07 -2.79 2.87
CA ASN A 271 9.80 -3.40 2.45
C ASN A 271 9.53 -4.66 3.30
N VAL A 272 8.28 -4.94 3.65
CA VAL A 272 7.90 -6.12 4.44
C VAL A 272 8.08 -7.44 3.70
N ILE A 273 7.98 -7.46 2.36
CA ILE A 273 8.06 -8.68 1.55
C ILE A 273 9.37 -9.48 1.80
N PRO A 274 10.57 -8.86 1.76
CA PRO A 274 11.80 -9.53 2.15
C PRO A 274 11.78 -10.13 3.56
N TRP A 275 11.16 -9.47 4.53
CA TRP A 275 11.06 -9.99 5.90
C TRP A 275 10.17 -11.23 5.97
N LEU A 276 9.05 -11.22 5.26
CA LEU A 276 8.15 -12.37 5.16
C LEU A 276 8.88 -13.56 4.52
N LEU A 277 9.55 -13.35 3.39
CA LEU A 277 10.29 -14.39 2.67
C LEU A 277 11.52 -14.91 3.45
N ALA A 278 12.10 -14.10 4.32
CA ALA A 278 13.24 -14.49 5.15
C ALA A 278 12.82 -15.24 6.43
N ALA A 279 11.64 -14.95 6.98
CA ALA A 279 11.14 -15.54 8.22
C ALA A 279 10.75 -17.02 8.08
N LYS A 280 10.76 -17.75 9.20
CA LYS A 280 10.22 -19.13 9.27
C LYS A 280 8.70 -19.15 9.40
N ALA A 281 8.16 -18.18 10.13
CA ALA A 281 6.73 -17.96 10.31
C ALA A 281 6.51 -16.49 10.72
N MET A 282 5.32 -15.98 10.48
CA MET A 282 4.87 -14.68 10.97
C MET A 282 3.77 -14.84 12.01
N VAL A 283 3.85 -14.11 13.11
CA VAL A 283 2.79 -13.96 14.11
C VAL A 283 2.22 -12.54 14.06
N HIS A 284 0.90 -12.40 14.05
CA HIS A 284 0.21 -11.11 14.02
C HIS A 284 -1.18 -11.17 14.66
N ASN A 285 -1.90 -10.04 14.68
CA ASN A 285 -3.33 -9.96 14.96
C ASN A 285 -3.99 -9.04 13.92
N GLY A 286 -4.73 -9.63 12.96
CA GLY A 286 -5.50 -8.87 11.95
C GLY A 286 -4.72 -7.83 11.11
N CYS A 287 -3.42 -8.03 10.85
CA CYS A 287 -2.62 -7.09 10.05
C CYS A 287 -2.66 -7.47 8.57
N THR A 288 -2.71 -6.51 7.65
CA THR A 288 -2.67 -6.75 6.19
C THR A 288 -1.50 -7.63 5.75
N THR A 289 -0.39 -7.63 6.49
CA THR A 289 0.76 -8.48 6.20
C THR A 289 0.45 -9.98 6.34
N GLY A 290 -0.61 -10.36 7.06
CA GLY A 290 -1.14 -11.74 7.11
C GLY A 290 -1.59 -12.23 5.74
N LEU A 291 -2.31 -11.39 5.00
CA LEU A 291 -2.68 -11.69 3.62
C LEU A 291 -1.44 -11.75 2.72
N GLU A 292 -0.53 -10.78 2.85
CA GLU A 292 0.70 -10.76 2.03
C GLU A 292 1.55 -12.02 2.28
N ALA A 293 1.64 -12.49 3.53
CA ALA A 293 2.31 -13.74 3.89
C ALA A 293 1.64 -14.96 3.25
N TYR A 294 0.30 -15.02 3.29
CA TYR A 294 -0.47 -16.08 2.64
C TYR A 294 -0.15 -16.17 1.14
N VAL A 295 -0.22 -15.05 0.41
CA VAL A 295 0.06 -15.00 -1.04
C VAL A 295 1.54 -15.35 -1.33
N LEU A 296 2.46 -14.94 -0.46
CA LEU A 296 3.88 -15.27 -0.56
C LEU A 296 4.21 -16.72 -0.17
N GLY A 297 3.24 -17.52 0.28
CA GLY A 297 3.48 -18.90 0.71
C GLY A 297 4.22 -19.00 2.04
N VAL A 298 4.15 -17.97 2.89
CA VAL A 298 4.81 -17.91 4.19
C VAL A 298 3.78 -18.22 5.29
N PRO A 299 4.02 -19.23 6.17
CA PRO A 299 3.09 -19.55 7.24
C PRO A 299 2.84 -18.34 8.17
N ALA A 300 1.58 -17.95 8.28
CA ALA A 300 1.12 -16.87 9.15
C ALA A 300 0.22 -17.44 10.26
N ILE A 301 0.36 -16.89 11.46
CA ILE A 301 -0.43 -17.24 12.64
C ILE A 301 -1.08 -15.98 13.19
N SER A 302 -2.41 -16.00 13.29
CA SER A 302 -3.15 -14.96 14.02
C SER A 302 -3.26 -15.37 15.48
N TYR A 303 -2.62 -14.61 16.37
CA TYR A 303 -2.69 -14.80 17.81
C TYR A 303 -3.92 -14.06 18.37
N LEU A 304 -4.87 -14.83 18.89
CA LEU A 304 -6.21 -14.39 19.29
C LEU A 304 -6.48 -14.72 20.76
N ALA A 305 -5.49 -14.49 21.64
CA ALA A 305 -5.65 -14.73 23.09
C ALA A 305 -6.76 -13.88 23.70
N THR A 306 -6.83 -12.60 23.32
CA THR A 306 -8.03 -11.77 23.48
C THR A 306 -8.80 -11.74 22.16
N LEU A 307 -9.85 -12.56 22.05
CA LEU A 307 -10.73 -12.61 20.88
C LEU A 307 -11.92 -11.65 21.04
N ASN A 308 -12.21 -10.91 19.98
CA ASN A 308 -13.50 -10.26 19.77
C ASN A 308 -13.97 -10.53 18.35
N GLU A 309 -15.03 -11.32 18.18
CA GLU A 309 -15.50 -11.76 16.86
C GLU A 309 -15.79 -10.59 15.91
N TYR A 310 -16.37 -9.49 16.43
CA TYR A 310 -16.64 -8.32 15.63
C TYR A 310 -15.35 -7.67 15.12
N TYR A 311 -14.35 -7.41 15.97
CA TYR A 311 -13.12 -6.74 15.54
C TYR A 311 -12.17 -7.66 14.76
N ASP A 312 -12.07 -8.94 15.14
CA ASP A 312 -11.11 -9.90 14.56
C ASP A 312 -11.64 -10.63 13.32
N PHE A 313 -12.96 -10.70 13.10
CA PHE A 313 -13.56 -11.35 11.92
C PHE A 313 -14.38 -10.42 11.04
N GLU A 314 -15.23 -9.57 11.59
CA GLU A 314 -16.11 -8.70 10.80
C GLU A 314 -15.43 -7.39 10.38
N PHE A 315 -14.64 -6.79 11.28
CA PHE A 315 -14.05 -5.49 11.03
C PHE A 315 -12.87 -5.57 10.06
N GLN A 316 -11.84 -6.37 10.34
CA GLN A 316 -10.68 -6.55 9.45
C GLN A 316 -10.22 -8.01 9.43
N GLY A 317 -11.16 -8.93 9.25
CA GLY A 317 -10.90 -10.35 9.48
C GLY A 317 -10.21 -11.13 8.37
N LEU A 318 -10.04 -10.55 7.18
CA LEU A 318 -9.43 -11.27 6.05
C LEU A 318 -8.03 -11.83 6.38
N PRO A 319 -7.09 -11.06 6.97
CA PRO A 319 -5.80 -11.62 7.37
C PRO A 319 -5.89 -12.73 8.43
N THR A 320 -6.86 -12.64 9.35
CA THR A 320 -7.12 -13.66 10.36
C THR A 320 -7.61 -14.96 9.73
N LYS A 321 -8.54 -14.86 8.78
CA LYS A 321 -9.12 -16.01 8.05
C LYS A 321 -8.11 -16.71 7.14
N LEU A 322 -7.09 -15.99 6.66
CA LEU A 322 -6.00 -16.52 5.85
C LEU A 322 -4.78 -16.99 6.67
N SER A 323 -4.91 -17.08 8.00
CA SER A 323 -3.82 -17.48 8.90
C SER A 323 -4.23 -18.64 9.78
N HIS A 324 -3.25 -19.38 10.31
CA HIS A 324 -3.51 -20.34 11.39
C HIS A 324 -3.97 -19.58 12.63
N GLN A 325 -5.11 -19.94 13.20
CA GLN A 325 -5.66 -19.25 14.36
C GLN A 325 -5.21 -19.95 15.64
N CYS A 326 -4.70 -19.20 16.62
CA CYS A 326 -4.29 -19.73 17.92
C CYS A 326 -4.85 -18.85 19.04
N PHE A 327 -5.59 -19.45 19.97
CA PHE A 327 -6.33 -18.74 21.02
C PHE A 327 -5.60 -18.69 22.36
N ASN A 328 -4.41 -19.29 22.45
CA ASN A 328 -3.53 -19.24 23.61
C ASN A 328 -2.08 -19.59 23.20
N PHE A 329 -1.15 -19.41 24.14
CA PHE A 329 0.26 -19.63 23.91
C PHE A 329 0.62 -21.09 23.59
N GLU A 330 -0.04 -22.07 24.20
CA GLU A 330 0.24 -23.49 23.94
C GLU A 330 -0.16 -23.91 22.52
N GLU A 331 -1.31 -23.43 22.03
CA GLU A 331 -1.70 -23.60 20.64
C GLU A 331 -0.70 -22.95 19.68
N LEU A 332 -0.27 -21.72 19.96
CA LEU A 332 0.74 -21.02 19.16
C LEU A 332 2.06 -21.79 19.13
N LYS A 333 2.55 -22.24 20.29
CA LYS A 333 3.79 -23.01 20.42
C LYS A 333 3.72 -24.31 19.63
N ARG A 334 2.62 -25.06 19.73
CA ARG A 334 2.38 -26.30 18.97
C ARG A 334 2.37 -26.02 17.47
N THR A 335 1.65 -25.00 17.02
CA THR A 335 1.57 -24.61 15.60
C THR A 335 2.93 -24.20 15.06
N LEU A 336 3.68 -23.36 15.78
CA LEU A 336 5.05 -22.97 15.41
C LEU A 336 5.98 -24.18 15.34
N THR A 337 5.91 -25.11 16.31
CA THR A 337 6.75 -26.32 16.31
C THR A 337 6.53 -27.14 15.03
N ARG A 338 5.27 -27.34 14.63
CA ARG A 338 4.92 -28.06 13.39
C ARG A 338 5.39 -27.32 12.14
N ILE A 339 5.27 -25.99 12.10
CA ILE A 339 5.78 -25.17 10.98
C ILE A 339 7.30 -25.31 10.88
N LEU A 340 8.02 -25.20 12.00
CA LEU A 340 9.48 -25.31 12.05
C LEU A 340 9.97 -26.71 11.66
N ALA A 341 9.19 -27.75 11.96
CA ALA A 341 9.45 -29.13 11.54
C ALA A 341 9.10 -29.39 10.06
N GLY A 342 8.48 -28.43 9.35
CA GLY A 342 8.03 -28.60 7.98
C GLY A 342 6.74 -29.44 7.83
N GLU A 343 6.06 -29.73 8.93
CA GLU A 343 4.81 -30.51 8.97
C GLU A 343 3.56 -29.66 8.68
N LEU A 344 3.70 -28.33 8.74
CA LEU A 344 2.61 -27.38 8.53
C LEU A 344 3.09 -26.19 7.69
N GLY A 345 2.44 -25.97 6.55
CA GLY A 345 2.71 -24.84 5.65
C GLY A 345 1.79 -23.65 5.90
N VAL A 346 1.46 -22.91 4.84
CA VAL A 346 0.38 -21.91 4.87
C VAL A 346 -0.97 -22.56 5.20
N ALA A 347 -1.93 -21.76 5.65
CA ALA A 347 -3.32 -22.22 5.72
C ALA A 347 -3.77 -22.62 4.31
N ASP A 348 -4.05 -23.90 4.06
CA ASP A 348 -4.33 -24.41 2.69
C ASP A 348 -5.72 -25.04 2.57
N SER A 349 -6.70 -24.51 3.32
CA SER A 349 -8.09 -24.97 3.21
C SER A 349 -8.74 -24.47 1.92
N GLU A 350 -9.73 -25.21 1.43
CA GLU A 350 -10.54 -24.80 0.27
C GLU A 350 -11.25 -23.44 0.51
N GLU A 351 -11.61 -23.18 1.77
CA GLU A 351 -12.17 -21.90 2.21
C GLU A 351 -11.16 -20.76 2.02
N CYS A 352 -9.87 -20.96 2.36
CA CYS A 352 -8.83 -19.95 2.15
C CYS A 352 -8.62 -19.66 0.66
N LYS A 353 -8.65 -20.70 -0.20
CA LYS A 353 -8.54 -20.57 -1.67
C LYS A 353 -9.71 -19.79 -2.25
N THR A 354 -10.93 -20.18 -1.89
CA THR A 354 -12.15 -19.48 -2.29
C THR A 354 -12.12 -18.01 -1.86
N LEU A 355 -11.65 -17.76 -0.63
CA LEU A 355 -11.56 -16.41 -0.08
C LEU A 355 -10.53 -15.56 -0.84
N ILE A 356 -9.31 -16.05 -1.05
CA ILE A 356 -8.29 -15.25 -1.77
C ILE A 356 -8.70 -14.99 -3.22
N ASP A 357 -9.34 -15.95 -3.90
CA ASP A 357 -9.79 -15.78 -5.29
C ASP A 357 -10.91 -14.75 -5.42
N TYR A 358 -11.75 -14.61 -4.40
CA TYR A 358 -12.78 -13.57 -4.33
C TYR A 358 -12.18 -12.17 -4.12
N TYR A 359 -11.15 -12.05 -3.28
CA TYR A 359 -10.55 -10.76 -2.90
C TYR A 359 -9.45 -10.28 -3.86
N LEU A 360 -8.69 -11.19 -4.47
CA LEU A 360 -7.49 -10.87 -5.24
C LEU A 360 -7.52 -11.51 -6.63
N ALA A 361 -7.71 -10.68 -7.64
CA ALA A 361 -7.54 -11.05 -9.04
C ALA A 361 -6.06 -11.01 -9.47
N ALA A 362 -5.79 -11.58 -10.65
CA ALA A 362 -4.46 -11.60 -11.28
C ALA A 362 -3.36 -12.32 -10.48
N GLN A 363 -3.74 -13.28 -9.63
CA GLN A 363 -2.78 -14.12 -8.90
C GLN A 363 -1.89 -14.96 -9.83
N ASN A 364 -2.38 -15.31 -11.03
CA ASN A 364 -1.67 -16.10 -12.04
C ASN A 364 -1.90 -15.55 -13.46
N GLY A 365 -1.07 -15.96 -14.41
CA GLY A 365 -1.18 -15.58 -15.82
C GLY A 365 -0.85 -14.11 -16.07
N ARG A 366 -1.74 -13.40 -16.79
CA ARG A 366 -1.54 -11.97 -17.11
C ARG A 366 -1.52 -11.10 -15.85
N LEU A 367 -0.53 -10.22 -15.75
CA LEU A 367 -0.32 -9.30 -14.62
C LEU A 367 -1.48 -8.29 -14.50
N ALA A 368 -1.76 -7.83 -13.29
CA ALA A 368 -2.68 -6.71 -13.06
C ALA A 368 -2.23 -5.46 -13.80
N CYS A 369 -0.91 -5.21 -13.85
CA CYS A 369 -0.34 -4.12 -14.64
C CYS A 369 -0.74 -4.19 -16.12
N GLU A 370 -0.74 -5.38 -16.72
CA GLU A 370 -1.14 -5.56 -18.13
C GLU A 370 -2.64 -5.34 -18.31
N ARG A 371 -3.46 -5.91 -17.42
CA ARG A 371 -4.92 -5.73 -17.45
C ARG A 371 -5.33 -4.26 -17.30
N ILE A 372 -4.64 -3.51 -16.44
CA ILE A 372 -4.84 -2.06 -16.29
C ILE A 372 -4.50 -1.34 -17.60
N VAL A 373 -3.35 -1.64 -18.21
CA VAL A 373 -2.92 -0.99 -19.46
C VAL A 373 -3.85 -1.33 -20.62
N ASP A 374 -4.35 -2.57 -20.73
CA ASP A 374 -5.34 -2.93 -21.75
C ASP A 374 -6.60 -2.05 -21.63
N VAL A 375 -7.14 -1.86 -20.42
CA VAL A 375 -8.30 -0.97 -20.20
C VAL A 375 -7.99 0.45 -20.65
N LEU A 376 -6.76 0.95 -20.41
CA LEU A 376 -6.37 2.29 -20.85
C LEU A 376 -6.26 2.38 -22.39
N GLU A 377 -5.77 1.33 -23.05
CA GLU A 377 -5.71 1.22 -24.51
C GLU A 377 -7.11 1.16 -25.12
N GLU A 378 -7.98 0.28 -24.60
CA GLU A 378 -9.40 0.13 -25.00
C GLU A 378 -10.20 1.43 -24.81
N SER A 379 -9.82 2.24 -23.83
CA SER A 379 -10.42 3.57 -23.59
C SER A 379 -9.85 4.66 -24.50
N GLY A 380 -8.95 4.32 -25.44
CA GLY A 380 -8.37 5.22 -26.44
C GLY A 380 -7.18 6.04 -25.94
N TYR A 381 -6.71 5.85 -24.70
CA TYR A 381 -5.61 6.65 -24.15
C TYR A 381 -4.25 6.33 -24.76
N GLY A 382 -4.10 5.16 -25.41
CA GLY A 382 -2.90 4.80 -26.17
C GLY A 382 -2.73 5.59 -27.48
N GLU A 383 -3.81 6.18 -28.00
CA GLU A 383 -3.79 6.88 -29.29
C GLU A 383 -3.83 8.40 -29.14
N GLN A 384 -4.58 8.90 -28.17
CA GLN A 384 -4.81 10.34 -28.02
C GLN A 384 -4.88 10.77 -26.55
N PRO A 385 -4.41 11.99 -26.22
CA PRO A 385 -4.63 12.58 -24.91
C PRO A 385 -6.13 12.86 -24.69
N PRO A 386 -6.59 12.98 -23.42
CA PRO A 386 -7.97 13.38 -23.11
C PRO A 386 -8.37 14.70 -23.78
N PRO A 387 -9.66 15.08 -23.84
CA PRO A 387 -10.06 16.34 -24.42
C PRO A 387 -9.46 17.55 -23.69
N ALA A 388 -8.99 18.54 -24.45
CA ALA A 388 -8.53 19.82 -23.89
C ALA A 388 -9.71 20.56 -23.22
N LYS A 389 -9.42 21.34 -22.18
CA LYS A 389 -10.41 22.24 -21.55
C LYS A 389 -10.36 23.64 -22.18
N PRO A 390 -11.46 24.42 -22.10
CA PRO A 390 -11.43 25.83 -22.48
C PRO A 390 -10.29 26.56 -21.78
N ILE A 391 -9.66 27.51 -22.48
CA ILE A 391 -8.44 28.17 -22.00
C ILE A 391 -8.63 28.83 -20.63
N GLY A 392 -9.80 29.42 -20.36
CA GLY A 392 -10.12 30.00 -19.06
C GLY A 392 -10.14 28.96 -17.93
N THR A 393 -10.72 27.78 -18.18
CA THR A 393 -10.73 26.66 -17.21
C THR A 393 -9.32 26.12 -16.98
N TYR A 394 -8.53 25.99 -18.04
CA TYR A 394 -7.13 25.58 -17.94
C TYR A 394 -6.30 26.58 -17.11
N VAL A 395 -6.42 27.88 -17.39
CA VAL A 395 -5.70 28.94 -16.65
C VAL A 395 -6.12 28.94 -15.18
N GLN A 396 -7.39 28.75 -14.86
CA GLN A 396 -7.84 28.59 -13.46
C GLN A 396 -7.17 27.39 -12.78
N GLY A 397 -7.14 26.23 -13.44
CA GLY A 397 -6.46 25.04 -12.94
C GLY A 397 -4.96 25.27 -12.71
N TRP A 398 -4.30 25.97 -13.64
CA TRP A 398 -2.89 26.34 -13.54
C TRP A 398 -2.63 27.25 -12.34
N ILE A 399 -3.43 28.32 -12.17
CA ILE A 399 -3.32 29.25 -11.03
C ILE A 399 -3.52 28.50 -9.71
N PHE A 400 -4.57 27.67 -9.61
CA PHE A 400 -4.84 26.89 -8.40
C PHE A 400 -3.73 25.88 -8.10
N THR A 401 -3.11 25.30 -9.12
CA THR A 401 -1.93 24.43 -8.94
C THR A 401 -0.79 25.22 -8.31
N LYS A 402 -0.42 26.38 -8.87
CA LYS A 402 0.69 27.20 -8.35
C LYS A 402 0.42 27.74 -6.94
N LEU A 403 -0.81 28.18 -6.66
CA LEU A 403 -1.23 28.60 -5.33
C LEU A 403 -1.12 27.45 -4.32
N LYS A 404 -1.71 26.29 -4.63
CA LYS A 404 -1.71 25.14 -3.74
C LYS A 404 -0.29 24.62 -3.50
N ALA A 405 0.53 24.52 -4.55
CA ALA A 405 1.92 24.12 -4.43
C ALA A 405 2.71 25.08 -3.53
N SER A 406 2.48 26.38 -3.63
CA SER A 406 3.13 27.39 -2.79
C SER A 406 2.72 27.26 -1.32
N VAL A 407 1.42 27.09 -1.05
CA VAL A 407 0.89 26.86 0.31
C VAL A 407 1.45 25.56 0.90
N THR A 408 1.48 24.47 0.14
CA THR A 408 2.03 23.20 0.61
C THR A 408 3.53 23.29 0.87
N LYS A 409 4.32 23.92 0.00
CA LYS A 409 5.76 24.14 0.21
C LYS A 409 6.02 25.01 1.45
N LEU A 410 5.17 26.00 1.73
CA LEU A 410 5.25 26.79 2.96
C LEU A 410 4.93 25.93 4.19
N ASN A 411 3.87 25.11 4.14
CA ASN A 411 3.49 24.20 5.22
C ASN A 411 4.55 23.12 5.48
N MET A 412 5.28 22.68 4.44
CA MET A 412 6.42 21.76 4.58
C MET A 412 7.56 22.33 5.44
N ARG A 413 7.67 23.65 5.57
CA ARG A 413 8.66 24.32 6.43
C ARG A 413 8.20 24.43 7.88
N ARG A 414 6.93 24.16 8.18
CA ARG A 414 6.32 24.30 9.53
C ARG A 414 6.29 22.96 10.28
N PRO A 415 6.21 22.96 11.64
CA PRO A 415 5.90 21.76 12.41
C PRO A 415 4.54 21.18 12.04
N GLY A 416 4.45 19.84 11.94
CA GLY A 416 3.20 19.13 11.68
C GLY A 416 3.36 17.93 10.73
N PRO A 417 2.25 17.24 10.40
CA PRO A 417 2.26 16.04 9.56
C PRO A 417 2.60 16.30 8.08
N ASN A 418 2.65 17.57 7.66
CA ASN A 418 3.02 17.97 6.30
C ASN A 418 4.48 18.46 6.20
N ARG A 419 5.27 18.37 7.27
CA ARG A 419 6.67 18.85 7.31
C ARG A 419 7.55 18.07 6.32
N LEU A 420 8.55 18.73 5.74
CA LEU A 420 9.46 18.15 4.75
C LEU A 420 10.10 16.84 5.22
N ALA A 421 10.57 16.77 6.47
CA ALA A 421 11.15 15.55 7.04
C ALA A 421 10.19 14.35 7.02
N TYR A 422 8.88 14.58 7.14
CA TYR A 422 7.88 13.50 7.04
C TYR A 422 7.67 13.05 5.60
N HIS A 423 7.77 13.97 4.64
CA HIS A 423 7.77 13.64 3.22
C HIS A 423 9.03 12.86 2.84
N ASP A 424 10.22 13.34 3.23
CA ASP A 424 11.50 12.66 2.97
C ASP A 424 11.55 11.27 3.62
N HIS A 425 10.89 11.08 4.78
CA HIS A 425 10.74 9.76 5.39
C HIS A 425 9.86 8.81 4.56
N ARG A 426 8.75 9.31 3.99
CA ARG A 426 7.82 8.49 3.19
C ARG A 426 8.31 8.25 1.76
N PHE A 427 9.06 9.19 1.21
CA PHE A 427 9.65 9.10 -0.11
C PHE A 427 11.08 9.67 -0.07
N PRO A 428 12.06 8.88 0.41
CA PRO A 428 13.46 9.27 0.37
C PRO A 428 13.92 9.62 -1.04
N GLU A 429 14.99 10.40 -1.14
CA GLU A 429 15.60 10.64 -2.44
C GLU A 429 16.09 9.32 -3.04
N ILE A 430 15.80 9.14 -4.33
CA ILE A 430 16.18 7.97 -5.11
C ILE A 430 16.73 8.47 -6.43
N SER A 431 17.85 7.92 -6.87
CA SER A 431 18.50 8.30 -8.11
C SER A 431 17.89 7.59 -9.32
N VAL A 432 18.13 8.12 -10.51
CA VAL A 432 17.79 7.44 -11.78
C VAL A 432 18.43 6.04 -11.83
N GLY A 433 19.72 5.94 -11.45
CA GLY A 433 20.44 4.67 -11.46
C GLY A 433 19.83 3.60 -10.54
N GLU A 434 19.28 3.99 -9.38
CA GLU A 434 18.57 3.05 -8.51
C GLU A 434 17.25 2.57 -9.12
N ILE A 435 16.52 3.44 -9.83
CA ILE A 435 15.32 3.03 -10.56
C ILE A 435 15.69 2.11 -11.72
N GLU A 436 16.74 2.44 -12.48
CA GLU A 436 17.26 1.58 -13.56
C GLU A 436 17.68 0.20 -13.03
N GLN A 437 18.31 0.12 -11.86
CA GLN A 437 18.63 -1.16 -11.21
C GLN A 437 17.37 -1.96 -10.84
N LYS A 438 16.31 -1.29 -10.37
CA LYS A 438 15.02 -1.93 -10.10
C LYS A 438 14.38 -2.45 -11.39
N ILE A 439 14.36 -1.65 -12.46
CA ILE A 439 13.86 -2.05 -13.78
C ILE A 439 14.67 -3.20 -14.35
N ALA A 440 16.00 -3.17 -14.29
CA ALA A 440 16.85 -4.24 -14.78
C ALA A 440 16.61 -5.56 -14.03
N ARG A 441 16.33 -5.52 -12.72
CA ARG A 441 15.92 -6.70 -11.95
C ARG A 441 14.57 -7.25 -12.43
N LEU A 442 13.57 -6.39 -12.60
CA LEU A 442 12.26 -6.80 -13.15
C LEU A 442 12.41 -7.36 -14.56
N GLY A 443 13.25 -6.74 -15.39
CA GLY A 443 13.47 -7.14 -16.78
C GLY A 443 14.14 -8.49 -16.91
N ARG A 444 15.19 -8.78 -16.12
CA ARG A 444 15.79 -10.11 -16.05
C ARG A 444 14.82 -11.19 -15.59
N LEU A 445 13.98 -10.85 -14.61
CA LEU A 445 13.05 -11.79 -14.01
C LEU A 445 11.89 -12.15 -14.96
N LEU A 446 11.34 -11.14 -15.63
CA LEU A 446 10.18 -11.28 -16.51
C LEU A 446 10.57 -11.46 -17.98
N ASN A 447 11.87 -11.42 -18.30
CA ASN A 447 12.41 -11.39 -19.66
C ASN A 447 11.78 -10.29 -20.53
N ARG A 448 11.74 -9.06 -19.99
CA ARG A 448 11.06 -7.88 -20.58
C ARG A 448 11.84 -6.60 -20.31
N PHE A 449 11.36 -5.48 -20.84
CA PHE A 449 11.80 -4.13 -20.47
C PHE A 449 13.24 -3.71 -20.86
N ASP A 450 13.94 -4.47 -21.72
CA ASP A 450 15.30 -4.15 -22.17
C ASP A 450 15.44 -2.78 -22.87
N HIS A 451 14.33 -2.24 -23.36
CA HIS A 451 14.27 -0.95 -24.05
C HIS A 451 13.69 0.18 -23.21
N ILE A 452 13.39 -0.06 -21.93
CA ILE A 452 12.88 0.98 -21.04
C ILE A 452 14.03 1.89 -20.59
N GLN A 453 13.81 3.20 -20.69
CA GLN A 453 14.73 4.23 -20.23
C GLN A 453 14.10 5.08 -19.15
N VAL A 454 14.95 5.57 -18.24
CA VAL A 454 14.55 6.44 -17.14
C VAL A 454 15.32 7.75 -17.25
N GLU A 455 14.60 8.86 -17.23
CA GLU A 455 15.16 10.20 -17.21
C GLU A 455 14.68 10.94 -15.96
N GLN A 456 15.53 11.76 -15.35
CA GLN A 456 15.07 12.67 -14.30
C GLN A 456 14.15 13.73 -14.93
N TYR A 457 12.90 13.81 -14.46
CA TYR A 457 11.96 14.84 -14.91
C TYR A 457 12.06 16.11 -14.04
N SER A 458 11.99 15.92 -12.72
CA SER A 458 12.19 16.96 -11.70
C SER A 458 12.54 16.29 -10.38
N LYS A 459 12.79 17.04 -9.30
CA LYS A 459 13.03 16.46 -7.97
C LYS A 459 11.91 15.44 -7.62
N HIS A 460 12.32 14.20 -7.28
CA HIS A 460 11.47 13.04 -7.01
C HIS A 460 10.50 12.59 -8.11
N LEU A 461 10.62 13.09 -9.35
CA LEU A 461 9.83 12.67 -10.51
C LEU A 461 10.72 12.16 -11.63
N PHE A 462 10.30 11.08 -12.25
CA PHE A 462 11.03 10.36 -13.29
C PHE A 462 10.14 10.16 -14.49
N LYS A 463 10.72 10.36 -15.66
CA LYS A 463 10.09 10.04 -16.93
C LYS A 463 10.56 8.66 -17.36
N ILE A 464 9.61 7.77 -17.64
CA ILE A 464 9.87 6.40 -18.08
C ILE A 464 9.26 6.25 -19.48
N ASN A 465 10.07 5.79 -20.43
CA ASN A 465 9.67 5.64 -21.82
C ASN A 465 10.35 4.41 -22.46
N ASN A 466 9.81 3.97 -23.58
CA ASN A 466 10.43 2.95 -24.42
C ASN A 466 11.28 3.62 -25.50
N LYS A 467 12.54 3.19 -25.64
CA LYS A 467 13.52 3.72 -26.59
C LYS A 467 13.10 3.50 -28.05
N VAL A 468 12.22 2.54 -28.32
CA VAL A 468 11.77 2.20 -29.69
C VAL A 468 10.68 3.17 -30.16
N LYS A 469 11.06 4.41 -30.46
CA LYS A 469 10.31 5.35 -31.34
C LYS A 469 11.19 6.52 -31.81
N CYS A 470 12.27 6.19 -32.52
CA CYS A 470 12.74 7.04 -33.61
C CYS A 470 12.57 6.22 -34.91
N PRO A 471 11.59 6.53 -35.79
CA PRO A 471 11.74 6.08 -37.16
C PRO A 471 13.01 6.73 -37.68
N ALA A 472 13.96 5.92 -38.16
CA ALA A 472 15.06 6.41 -38.95
C ALA A 472 14.46 7.30 -40.04
N VAL A 473 14.91 8.55 -40.09
CA VAL A 473 14.77 9.36 -41.29
C VAL A 473 15.56 8.59 -42.34
N LEU A 474 14.83 7.95 -43.26
CA LEU A 474 15.42 7.52 -44.52
C LEU A 474 15.66 8.82 -45.29
N ASP A 475 16.90 9.27 -45.28
CA ASP A 475 17.40 10.19 -46.29
C ASP A 475 17.51 9.39 -47.59
N ASP A 476 16.56 9.59 -48.50
CA ASP A 476 16.70 9.37 -49.94
C ASP A 476 16.55 10.72 -50.66
#